data_AF-A0AA35YDJ6-F1
#
_entry.id   AF-A0AA35YDJ6-F1
#
_cell.length_a   1.000
_cell.length_b   1.000
_cell.length_c   1.000
_cell.angle_alpha   90.00
_cell.angle_beta   90.00
_cell.angle_gamma   90.00
#
_symmetry.space_group_name_H-M   'P 1'
#
loop_
_entity.id
_entity.type
_entity.pdbx_description
1 polymer ?
#
loop_
_entity_poly.entity_id
_entity_poly.type
_entity_poly.pdbx_seq_one_letter_code
_entity_poly.pdbx_strand_id
1 'polypeptide(L)'
;MTAAQVQGSASETPVSNILEPAFFSSLPIYYVQSQCQANSTFSISVPVGSTKVEKEIRCVQAQHLWRDRSSDINNELYAGYKKGNSEKKINEILAGYDFMNSNVSNYNVIVWYNSTYKNEFE
;
A
#
# COMPACT_ATOMS: atom_id res chain seq x y z
N MET A 1 -21.24 5.34 7.30
CA MET A 1 -19.88 5.89 7.15
C MET A 1 -19.38 5.49 5.78
N THR A 2 -19.15 6.44 4.89
CA THR A 2 -18.52 6.21 3.59
C THR A 2 -17.04 5.92 3.82
N ALA A 3 -16.57 4.73 3.42
CA ALA A 3 -15.16 4.36 3.53
C ALA A 3 -14.32 5.33 2.69
N ALA A 4 -13.31 5.96 3.32
CA ALA A 4 -12.34 6.75 2.59
C ALA A 4 -11.58 5.83 1.63
N GLN A 5 -11.57 6.18 0.35
CA GLN A 5 -10.89 5.42 -0.69
C GLN A 5 -9.38 5.64 -0.53
N VAL A 6 -8.68 4.65 0.04
CA VAL A 6 -7.22 4.66 0.16
C VAL A 6 -6.64 4.09 -1.14
N GLN A 7 -5.78 4.86 -1.81
CA GLN A 7 -5.09 4.45 -3.03
C GLN A 7 -3.73 3.84 -2.69
N GLY A 8 -3.38 2.72 -3.33
CA GLY A 8 -2.11 2.01 -3.17
C GLY A 8 -1.45 1.74 -4.53
N SER A 9 -0.17 1.35 -4.53
CA SER A 9 0.59 1.09 -5.77
C SER A 9 1.59 -0.05 -5.59
N ALA A 10 1.65 -0.92 -6.61
CA ALA A 10 2.61 -2.02 -6.69
C ALA A 10 4.05 -1.57 -6.98
N SER A 11 4.25 -0.31 -7.36
CA SER A 11 5.56 0.23 -7.74
C SER A 11 6.39 0.59 -6.51
N GLU A 12 7.71 0.35 -6.58
CA GLU A 12 8.65 0.83 -5.57
C GLU A 12 8.63 2.37 -5.46
N THR A 13 8.80 2.90 -4.23
CA THR A 13 8.88 4.33 -3.97
C THR A 13 10.14 4.95 -4.63
N PRO A 14 9.99 6.05 -5.39
CA PRO A 14 11.10 6.70 -6.11
C PRO A 14 11.97 7.56 -5.18
N VAL A 15 13.14 7.96 -5.69
CA VAL A 15 14.05 8.92 -5.03
C VAL A 15 13.55 10.37 -5.15
N SER A 16 12.64 10.66 -6.09
CA SER A 16 12.05 11.99 -6.28
C SER A 16 10.52 11.93 -6.39
N ASN A 17 9.85 12.95 -5.82
CA ASN A 17 8.37 13.06 -5.82
C ASN A 17 7.82 13.79 -7.06
N ILE A 18 8.67 14.11 -8.03
CA ILE A 18 8.26 14.88 -9.22
C ILE A 18 7.46 13.99 -10.19
N LEU A 19 7.82 12.70 -10.26
CA LEU A 19 7.16 11.71 -11.09
C LEU A 19 6.87 10.48 -10.22
N GLU A 20 5.59 10.21 -9.97
CA GLU A 20 5.12 9.05 -9.20
C GLU A 20 5.12 7.75 -10.05
N PRO A 21 6.00 6.75 -9.76
CA PRO A 21 6.18 5.51 -10.52
C PRO A 21 4.92 4.71 -10.76
N ALA A 22 3.91 4.85 -9.90
CA ALA A 22 2.60 4.25 -10.10
C ALA A 22 2.02 4.61 -11.47
N PHE A 23 2.29 5.82 -11.98
CA PHE A 23 1.71 6.34 -13.22
C PHE A 23 2.52 6.09 -14.50
N PHE A 24 3.73 5.53 -14.42
CA PHE A 24 4.53 5.22 -15.63
C PHE A 24 5.21 3.85 -15.63
N SER A 25 5.13 3.08 -14.54
CA SER A 25 5.51 1.65 -14.56
C SER A 25 4.58 0.78 -15.43
N SER A 26 4.95 -0.45 -15.75
CA SER A 26 4.03 -1.40 -16.38
C SER A 26 3.10 -2.11 -15.38
N LEU A 27 3.16 -1.73 -14.10
CA LEU A 27 2.39 -2.34 -13.01
C LEU A 27 1.02 -1.66 -12.85
N PRO A 28 0.00 -2.40 -12.37
CA PRO A 28 -1.32 -1.83 -12.11
C PRO A 28 -1.30 -0.89 -10.90
N ILE A 29 -2.29 0.00 -10.85
CA ILE A 29 -2.60 0.82 -9.67
C ILE A 29 -3.72 0.14 -8.90
N TYR A 30 -3.58 0.07 -7.58
CA TYR A 30 -4.58 -0.55 -6.73
C TYR A 30 -5.44 0.50 -6.03
N TYR A 31 -6.76 0.28 -6.04
CA TYR A 31 -7.66 1.01 -5.16
C TYR A 31 -8.30 0.05 -4.18
N VAL A 32 -8.32 0.46 -2.92
CA VAL A 32 -8.74 -0.40 -1.83
C VAL A 32 -10.22 -0.21 -1.53
N GLN A 33 -10.96 -1.31 -1.43
CA GLN A 33 -12.38 -1.32 -1.06
C GLN A 33 -12.66 -2.42 -0.04
N SER A 34 -13.73 -2.28 0.75
CA SER A 34 -14.14 -3.33 1.70
C SER A 34 -14.59 -4.62 1.01
N GLN A 35 -15.15 -4.50 -0.19
CA GLN A 35 -15.48 -5.58 -1.12
C GLN A 35 -15.33 -5.08 -2.55
N CYS A 36 -14.67 -5.86 -3.39
CA CYS A 36 -14.59 -5.59 -4.82
C CYS A 36 -15.82 -6.16 -5.52
N GLN A 37 -16.43 -5.37 -6.40
CA GLN A 37 -17.54 -5.84 -7.24
C GLN A 37 -17.00 -6.69 -8.41
N ALA A 38 -17.89 -7.44 -9.07
CA ALA A 38 -17.56 -8.01 -10.36
C ALA A 38 -17.17 -6.89 -11.35
N ASN A 39 -16.18 -7.14 -12.21
CA ASN A 39 -15.66 -6.15 -13.18
C ASN A 39 -15.06 -4.87 -12.55
N SER A 40 -14.46 -4.97 -11.36
CA SER A 40 -13.76 -3.86 -10.69
C SER A 40 -12.32 -3.62 -11.21
N THR A 41 -12.02 -4.12 -12.40
CA THR A 41 -10.75 -3.88 -13.09
C THR A 41 -11.04 -3.13 -14.37
N PHE A 42 -10.40 -1.98 -14.55
CA PHE A 42 -10.60 -1.11 -15.70
C PHE A 42 -9.30 -0.38 -16.05
N SER A 43 -9.23 0.21 -17.24
CA SER A 43 -8.06 1.00 -17.65
C SER A 43 -8.39 2.49 -17.70
N ILE A 44 -7.41 3.31 -17.32
CA ILE A 44 -7.45 4.77 -17.47
C ILE A 44 -6.26 5.24 -18.29
N SER A 45 -6.46 6.31 -19.06
CA SER A 45 -5.38 6.97 -19.80
C SER A 45 -4.81 8.10 -18.96
N VAL A 46 -3.55 7.98 -18.55
CA VAL A 46 -2.86 8.99 -17.72
C VAL A 46 -1.96 9.84 -18.60
N PRO A 47 -2.13 11.17 -18.64
CA PRO A 47 -1.22 12.05 -19.36
C PRO A 47 0.11 12.15 -18.62
N VAL A 48 1.21 11.77 -19.28
CA VAL A 48 2.59 11.86 -18.77
C VAL A 48 3.42 12.61 -19.81
N GLY A 49 3.72 13.88 -19.51
CA GLY A 49 4.37 14.79 -20.45
C GLY A 49 3.54 14.97 -21.72
N SER A 50 4.14 14.70 -22.89
CA SER A 50 3.47 14.76 -24.20
C SER A 50 2.82 13.44 -24.62
N THR A 51 2.86 12.41 -23.78
CA THR A 51 2.35 11.06 -24.09
C THR A 51 1.21 10.66 -23.17
N LYS A 52 0.40 9.70 -23.61
CA LYS A 52 -0.63 9.07 -22.77
C LYS A 52 -0.21 7.65 -22.46
N VAL A 53 -0.22 7.29 -21.19
CA VAL A 53 0.10 5.95 -20.71
C VAL A 53 -1.19 5.29 -20.25
N GLU A 54 -1.54 4.16 -20.84
CA GLU A 54 -2.66 3.35 -20.39
C GLU A 54 -2.30 2.64 -19.08
N LYS A 55 -3.17 2.77 -18.09
CA LYS A 55 -2.99 2.21 -16.75
C LYS A 55 -4.15 1.36 -16.33
N GLU A 56 -3.84 0.12 -16.02
CA GLU A 56 -4.79 -0.79 -15.42
C GLU A 56 -4.98 -0.44 -13.94
N ILE A 57 -6.24 -0.26 -13.57
CA ILE A 57 -6.71 -0.01 -12.22
C ILE A 57 -7.38 -1.29 -11.73
N ARG A 58 -6.89 -1.82 -10.62
CA ARG A 58 -7.43 -3.05 -10.00
C ARG A 58 -7.98 -2.74 -8.62
N CYS A 59 -9.18 -3.24 -8.35
CA CYS A 59 -9.69 -3.26 -6.98
C CYS A 59 -8.96 -4.33 -6.16
N VAL A 60 -8.56 -3.96 -4.95
CA VAL A 60 -8.08 -4.91 -3.94
C VAL A 60 -8.99 -4.82 -2.73
N GLN A 61 -9.45 -5.99 -2.27
CA GLN A 61 -10.28 -6.06 -1.09
C GLN A 61 -9.42 -5.89 0.17
N ALA A 62 -9.75 -4.90 0.99
CA ALA A 62 -9.12 -4.70 2.29
C ALA A 62 -9.41 -5.90 3.20
N GLN A 63 -8.36 -6.57 3.66
CA GLN A 63 -8.46 -7.52 4.75
C GLN A 63 -8.05 -6.82 6.05
N HIS A 64 -9.02 -6.68 6.97
CA HIS A 64 -8.74 -6.19 8.31
C HIS A 64 -8.19 -7.36 9.12
N LEU A 65 -6.90 -7.32 9.42
CA LEU A 65 -6.22 -8.30 10.24
C LEU A 65 -6.04 -7.72 11.65
N TRP A 66 -6.45 -8.48 12.67
CA TRP A 66 -6.26 -8.10 14.08
C TRP A 66 -5.10 -8.89 14.68
N ARG A 67 -4.27 -8.21 15.47
CA ARG A 67 -3.16 -8.82 16.21
C ARG A 67 -3.17 -8.37 17.66
N ASP A 68 -2.80 -9.27 18.55
CA ASP A 68 -2.82 -9.04 19.99
C ASP A 68 -1.52 -8.38 20.50
N ARG A 69 -0.49 -8.27 19.65
CA ARG A 69 0.80 -7.66 20.03
C ARG A 69 1.33 -6.77 18.91
N SER A 70 1.90 -5.62 19.28
CA SER A 70 2.60 -4.72 18.36
C SER A 70 3.76 -5.41 17.64
N SER A 71 4.43 -6.37 18.29
CA SER A 71 5.50 -7.16 17.67
C SER A 71 5.03 -7.96 16.46
N ASP A 72 3.81 -8.46 16.49
CA ASP A 72 3.26 -9.30 15.43
C ASP A 72 2.93 -8.44 14.20
N ILE A 73 2.45 -7.21 14.42
CA ILE A 73 2.26 -6.20 13.37
C ILE A 73 3.59 -5.94 12.66
N ASN A 74 4.67 -5.68 13.42
CA ASN A 74 5.99 -5.42 12.84
C ASN A 74 6.53 -6.63 12.08
N ASN A 75 6.37 -7.84 12.62
CA ASN A 75 6.83 -9.07 11.97
C ASN A 75 6.13 -9.31 10.62
N GLU A 76 4.83 -9.05 10.53
CA GLU A 76 4.07 -9.22 9.29
C GLU A 76 4.39 -8.13 8.27
N LEU A 77 4.49 -6.87 8.69
CA LEU A 77 4.94 -5.77 7.83
C LEU A 77 6.34 -6.05 7.26
N TYR A 78 7.25 -6.58 8.09
CA TYR A 78 8.61 -6.93 7.66
C TYR A 78 8.63 -8.17 6.76
N ALA A 79 7.90 -9.23 7.10
CA ALA A 79 7.80 -10.43 6.25
C ALA A 79 7.16 -10.10 4.88
N GLY A 80 6.22 -9.16 4.84
CA GLY A 80 5.64 -8.63 3.61
C GLY A 80 6.62 -7.79 2.78
N TYR A 81 7.74 -7.36 3.34
CA TYR A 81 8.72 -6.57 2.62
C TYR A 81 9.63 -7.41 1.71
N LYS A 82 10.12 -6.80 0.63
CA LYS A 82 11.06 -7.39 -0.33
C LYS A 82 12.31 -8.00 0.31
N LYS A 83 12.83 -7.44 1.40
CA LYS A 83 13.97 -8.04 2.14
C LYS A 83 13.54 -9.17 3.10
N GLY A 84 12.25 -9.25 3.44
CA GLY A 84 11.69 -10.24 4.38
C GLY A 84 11.01 -11.45 3.75
N ASN A 85 10.60 -11.38 2.47
CA ASN A 85 10.07 -12.54 1.74
C ASN A 85 11.07 -13.14 0.72
N SER A 86 10.99 -14.45 0.55
CA SER A 86 11.83 -15.23 -0.38
C SER A 86 11.63 -14.85 -1.85
N GLU A 87 10.45 -14.33 -2.21
CA GLU A 87 10.11 -13.91 -3.57
C GLU A 87 10.73 -12.56 -3.94
N LYS A 88 11.26 -11.81 -2.98
CA LYS A 88 11.76 -10.44 -3.16
C LYS A 88 10.74 -9.53 -3.85
N LYS A 89 9.47 -9.67 -3.48
CA LYS A 89 8.36 -8.85 -3.98
C LYS A 89 7.82 -7.95 -2.87
N ILE A 90 7.10 -6.91 -3.24
CA ILE A 90 6.31 -6.12 -2.29
C ILE A 90 5.04 -6.92 -2.00
N ASN A 91 4.82 -7.31 -0.75
CA ASN A 91 3.58 -7.91 -0.26
C ASN A 91 2.82 -6.79 0.48
N GLU A 92 1.74 -6.30 -0.09
CA GLU A 92 1.07 -5.04 0.29
C GLU A 92 0.23 -5.17 1.58
N ILE A 93 0.88 -5.27 2.74
CA ILE A 93 0.30 -4.71 3.96
C ILE A 93 0.61 -3.22 3.95
N LEU A 94 -0.38 -2.39 3.65
CA LEU A 94 -0.20 -0.95 3.47
C LEU A 94 0.26 -0.25 4.75
N ALA A 95 -0.38 -0.59 5.87
CA ALA A 95 -0.06 -0.07 7.19
C ALA A 95 -0.68 -0.96 8.28
N GLY A 96 -0.08 -0.94 9.47
CA GLY A 96 -0.66 -1.45 10.70
C GLY A 96 -1.06 -0.28 11.61
N TYR A 97 -2.26 -0.33 12.16
CA TYR A 97 -2.75 0.65 13.14
C TYR A 97 -2.76 0.00 14.51
N ASP A 98 -1.88 0.47 15.40
CA ASP A 98 -1.72 -0.06 16.74
C ASP A 98 -2.40 0.86 17.76
N PHE A 99 -3.42 0.31 18.39
CA PHE A 99 -4.23 0.98 19.42
C PHE A 99 -3.89 0.49 20.83
N MET A 100 -2.82 -0.27 21.04
CA MET A 100 -2.51 -0.89 22.34
C MET A 100 -2.28 0.14 23.46
N ASN A 101 -1.90 1.37 23.10
CA ASN A 101 -1.73 2.48 24.03
C ASN A 101 -2.98 3.38 24.14
N SER A 102 -4.10 3.01 23.50
CA SER A 102 -5.40 3.66 23.66
C SER A 102 -6.17 3.10 24.86
N ASN A 103 -7.02 3.93 25.46
CA ASN A 103 -8.04 3.53 26.42
C ASN A 103 -9.27 4.45 26.30
N VAL A 104 -10.27 4.26 27.17
CA VAL A 104 -11.55 4.98 27.12
C VAL A 104 -11.40 6.50 27.26
N SER A 105 -10.38 6.99 27.99
CA SER A 105 -10.15 8.41 28.23
C SER A 105 -9.02 9.00 27.37
N ASN A 106 -8.19 8.18 26.72
CA ASN A 106 -7.07 8.61 25.90
C ASN A 106 -6.99 7.81 24.59
N TYR A 107 -7.18 8.49 23.47
CA TYR A 107 -7.01 7.92 22.14
C TYR A 107 -5.55 8.11 21.67
N ASN A 108 -4.86 6.99 21.48
CA ASN A 108 -3.50 6.93 20.96
C ASN A 108 -3.38 5.85 19.87
N VAL A 109 -2.95 6.27 18.68
CA VAL A 109 -2.72 5.38 17.55
C VAL A 109 -1.27 5.49 17.11
N ILE A 110 -0.59 4.35 17.03
CA ILE A 110 0.73 4.23 16.42
C ILE A 110 0.53 3.64 15.02
N VAL A 111 0.97 4.38 14.00
CA VAL A 111 0.86 3.95 12.60
C VAL A 111 2.19 3.34 12.18
N TRP A 112 2.17 2.04 11.92
CA TRP A 112 3.31 1.28 11.42
C TRP A 112 3.19 1.15 9.91
N TYR A 113 4.23 1.53 9.18
CA TYR A 113 4.28 1.37 7.72
C TYR A 113 5.73 1.14 7.30
N ASN A 114 5.90 0.53 6.14
CA ASN A 114 7.24 0.37 5.59
C ASN A 114 7.66 1.66 4.88
N SER A 115 8.59 2.40 5.47
CA SER A 115 9.14 3.64 4.93
C SER A 115 10.40 3.44 4.08
N THR A 116 10.84 2.20 3.83
CA THR A 116 12.15 1.94 3.21
C THR A 116 12.10 2.24 1.72
N TYR A 117 12.79 3.31 1.32
CA TYR A 117 13.00 3.69 -0.07
C TYR A 117 13.89 2.70 -0.80
N LYS A 118 13.79 2.69 -2.13
CA LYS A 118 14.45 1.77 -3.06
C LYS A 118 15.97 1.62 -2.89
N ASN A 119 16.67 2.58 -2.26
CA ASN A 119 18.14 2.54 -2.13
C ASN A 119 18.62 2.98 -0.73
N GLU A 120 18.76 2.03 0.20
CA GLU A 120 20.00 2.01 0.97
C GLU A 120 21.01 1.33 0.05
N PHE A 121 21.89 2.13 -0.56
CA PHE A 121 23.03 1.59 -1.30
C PHE A 121 23.96 0.92 -0.28
N GLU A 122 23.97 -0.42 -0.27
CA GLU A 122 25.17 -1.24 -0.06
C GLU A 122 25.42 -2.08 -1.31
#